data_AF-A0A369YGT6-F1
#
_entry.id   AF-A0A369YGT6-F1
#
_cell.length_a   1.000
_cell.length_b   1.000
_cell.length_c   1.000
_cell.angle_alpha   90.00
_cell.angle_beta   90.00
_cell.angle_gamma   90.00
#
_symmetry.space_group_name_H-M   'P 1'
#
loop_
_entity.id
_entity.type
_entity.pdbx_description
1 polymer ?
#
loop_
_entity_poly.entity_id
_entity_poly.type
_entity_poly.pdbx_seq_one_letter_code
_entity_poly.pdbx_strand_id
1 'polypeptide(L)' 'MSVLIAQEGDTLDHLIYRHYGKTAGLVEQALELNPQLGNMPILPMGQIVNMPDQIASVIVKDTLQLWS' A
#
# COMPACT_ATOMS: atom_id res chain seq x y z
N MET A 1 -8.97 -11.01 1.03
CA MET A 1 -7.94 -10.14 1.63
C MET A 1 -7.03 -9.69 0.51
N SER A 2 -6.98 -8.39 0.23
CA SER A 2 -6.10 -7.83 -0.79
C SER A 2 -4.82 -7.35 -0.13
N VAL A 3 -3.68 -7.66 -0.74
CA VAL A 3 -2.37 -7.31 -0.21
C VAL A 3 -1.70 -6.34 -1.19
N LEU A 4 -1.24 -5.20 -0.69
CA LEU A 4 -0.48 -4.23 -1.47
C LEU A 4 0.99 -4.27 -1.07
N ILE A 5 1.87 -4.04 -2.03
CA ILE A 5 3.31 -4.00 -1.83
C ILE A 5 3.77 -2.57 -2.03
N ALA A 6 4.32 -1.96 -0.98
CA ALA A 6 4.87 -0.62 -1.06
C ALA A 6 6.22 -0.63 -1.81
N GLN A 7 6.50 0.49 -2.48
CA GLN A 7 7.78 0.73 -3.16
C GLN A 7 8.69 1.60 -2.29
N GLU A 8 9.95 1.73 -2.69
CA GLU A 8 10.88 2.65 -2.02
C GLU A 8 10.30 4.08 -1.99
N GLY A 9 10.22 4.67 -0.81
CA GLY A 9 9.70 6.02 -0.66
C GLY A 9 8.18 6.15 -0.80
N ASP A 10 7.44 5.04 -0.97
CA ASP A 10 5.98 5.06 -1.07
C ASP A 10 5.36 5.25 0.33
N THR A 11 4.23 5.95 0.39
CA THR A 11 3.53 6.21 1.66
C THR A 11 2.22 5.45 1.68
N LEU A 12 1.66 5.21 2.87
CA LEU A 12 0.40 4.51 3.01
C LEU A 12 -0.68 5.18 2.15
N ASP A 13 -0.93 6.48 2.34
CA ASP A 13 -1.92 7.26 1.58
C ASP A 13 -1.70 7.17 0.06
N HIS A 14 -0.45 7.31 -0.40
CA HIS A 14 -0.13 7.27 -1.82
C HIS A 14 -0.34 5.88 -2.43
N LEU A 15 0.02 4.82 -1.70
CA LEU A 15 -0.25 3.44 -2.05
C LEU A 15 -1.76 3.17 -2.15
N ILE A 16 -2.54 3.63 -1.16
CA ILE A 16 -4.01 3.49 -1.18
C ILE A 16 -4.58 4.25 -2.38
N TYR A 17 -4.21 5.52 -2.55
CA TYR A 17 -4.70 6.37 -3.62
C TYR A 17 -4.43 5.77 -5.00
N ARG A 18 -3.22 5.23 -5.20
CA ARG A 18 -2.83 4.61 -6.46
C ARG A 18 -3.62 3.35 -6.80
N HIS A 19 -3.96 2.53 -5.81
CA HIS A 19 -4.66 1.26 -6.02
C HIS A 19 -6.19 1.41 -6.02
N TYR A 20 -6.71 2.34 -5.21
CA TYR A 20 -8.14 2.52 -4.98
C TYR A 20 -8.72 3.79 -5.61
N GLY A 21 -7.88 4.75 -6.01
CA GLY A 21 -8.29 6.08 -6.48
C GLY A 21 -8.88 6.97 -5.38
N LYS A 22 -8.92 6.49 -4.12
CA LYS A 22 -9.53 7.17 -2.97
C LYS A 22 -8.79 6.79 -1.69
N THR A 23 -8.66 7.74 -0.77
CA THR A 23 -7.96 7.55 0.51
C THR A 23 -8.88 7.67 1.72
N ALA A 24 -9.98 8.43 1.59
CA ALA A 24 -10.98 8.60 2.64
C ALA A 24 -11.64 7.25 3.03
N GLY A 25 -11.63 6.92 4.32
CA GLY A 25 -12.12 5.65 4.88
C GLY A 25 -11.17 4.46 4.71
N LEU A 26 -10.41 4.41 3.61
CA LEU A 26 -9.47 3.31 3.35
C LEU A 26 -8.18 3.43 4.14
N VAL A 27 -7.67 4.63 4.38
CA VAL A 27 -6.49 4.85 5.24
C VAL A 27 -6.78 4.38 6.65
N GLU A 28 -7.98 4.66 7.17
CA GLU A 28 -8.41 4.26 8.50
C GLU A 28 -8.49 2.73 8.59
N GLN A 29 -9.18 2.07 7.64
CA GLN A 29 -9.26 0.61 7.63
C GLN A 29 -7.90 -0.06 7.44
N ALA A 30 -7.03 0.48 6.58
CA ALA A 30 -5.68 -0.03 6.41
C ALA A 30 -4.84 0.17 7.68
N LEU A 31 -5.03 1.26 8.40
CA LEU A 31 -4.36 1.52 9.67
C LEU A 31 -4.89 0.65 10.81
N GLU A 32 -6.18 0.38 10.85
CA GLU A 32 -6.79 -0.57 11.80
C GLU A 32 -6.23 -1.99 11.61
N LEU A 33 -6.04 -2.40 10.35
CA LEU A 33 -5.42 -3.68 10.01
C LEU A 33 -3.90 -3.68 10.19
N ASN A 34 -3.26 -2.52 10.07
CA ASN A 34 -1.80 -2.38 10.12
C ASN A 34 -1.38 -1.19 11.01
N PRO A 35 -1.64 -1.24 12.34
CA PRO A 35 -1.37 -0.11 13.24
C PRO A 35 0.12 0.25 13.32
N GLN A 36 0.99 -0.71 13.04
CA GLN A 36 2.44 -0.52 12.94
C GLN A 36 2.85 0.50 11.85
N LEU A 37 2.04 0.67 10.80
CA LEU A 37 2.35 1.55 9.67
C LEU A 37 2.00 3.02 9.95
N GLY A 38 1.09 3.31 10.89
CA GLY A 38 0.70 4.70 11.19
C GLY A 38 1.81 5.55 11.79
N ASN A 39 2.80 4.90 12.42
CA ASN A 39 3.98 5.58 12.97
C ASN A 39 5.09 5.75 11.93
N MET A 40 4.92 5.20 10.71
CA MET A 40 5.91 5.20 9.65
C MET A 40 5.39 6.06 8.48
N PRO A 41 5.88 7.29 8.32
CA PRO A 41 5.42 8.15 7.22
C PRO A 41 5.85 7.62 5.85
N ILE A 42 6.93 6.84 5.78
CA ILE A 42 7.47 6.25 4.56
C ILE A 42 7.53 4.73 4.76
N LEU A 43 6.96 3.98 3.83
CA LEU A 43 7.01 2.53 3.83
C LEU A 43 8.33 2.08 3.19
N PRO A 44 9.03 1.09 3.78
CA PRO A 44 10.19 0.51 3.13
C PRO A 44 9.76 -0.25 1.87
N MET A 45 10.68 -0.36 0.91
CA MET A 45 10.45 -1.12 -0.31
C MET A 45 10.12 -2.59 0.03
N GLY A 46 9.05 -3.12 -0.56
CA GLY A 46 8.59 -4.48 -0.27
C GLY A 46 7.72 -4.57 0.99
N GLN A 47 7.36 -3.46 1.64
CA GLN A 47 6.44 -3.48 2.77
C GLN A 47 5.07 -4.00 2.34
N ILE A 48 4.58 -4.99 3.06
CA ILE A 48 3.30 -5.62 2.82
C ILE A 48 2.23 -4.85 3.61
N VAL A 49 1.23 -4.32 2.92
CA VAL A 49 0.09 -3.60 3.50
C VAL A 49 -1.18 -4.41 3.28
N ASN A 50 -1.81 -4.84 4.37
CA ASN A 50 -3.05 -5.60 4.31
C ASN A 50 -4.24 -4.64 4.15
N MET A 51 -5.01 -4.79 3.08
CA MET A 51 -6.21 -4.01 2.81
C MET A 51 -7.47 -4.86 3.05
N PRO A 52 -8.59 -4.22 3.47
CA PRO A 52 -9.89 -4.87 3.44
C PRO A 52 -10.23 -5.25 1.99
N ASP A 53 -11.05 -6.30 1.80
CA ASP A 53 -11.42 -6.95 0.52
C ASP A 53 -12.20 -6.05 -0.47
N GLN A 54 -12.05 -4.73 -0.38
CA GLN A 54 -12.55 -3.85 -1.40
C GLN A 54 -11.70 -4.09 -2.66
N ILE A 55 -12.40 -4.47 -3.72
CA ILE A 55 -11.90 -4.91 -5.04
C ILE A 55 -10.67 -4.08 -5.46
N ALA A 56 -9.48 -4.62 -5.22
CA ALA A 56 -8.24 -3.98 -5.62
C ALA A 56 -8.06 -4.20 -7.12
N SER A 57 -8.17 -3.14 -7.92
CA SER A 57 -7.54 -3.15 -9.25
C SER A 57 -6.04 -3.11 -9.02
N VAL A 58 -5.43 -4.29 -9.00
CA VAL A 58 -4.01 -4.43 -8.74
C VAL A 58 -3.26 -3.95 -9.98
N ILE A 59 -2.95 -2.66 -10.04
CA ILE A 59 -1.92 -2.14 -10.93
C ILE A 59 -0.58 -2.48 -10.28
N VAL A 60 -0.18 -3.75 -10.40
CA VAL A 60 1.17 -4.21 -10.05
C VAL A 60 2.13 -3.36 -10.89
N LYS A 61 2.79 -2.35 -10.29
CA LYS A 61 4.05 -1.89 -10.88
C LYS A 61 5.01 -2.98 -10.48
N ASP A 62 5.23 -3.85 -11.43
CA ASP A 62 6.42 -4.68 -11.50
C ASP A 62 7.61 -3.76 -11.19
N THR A 63 8.20 -3.94 -10.01
CA THR A 63 9.48 -3.33 -9.67
C THR A 63 10.48 -3.90 -10.65
N LEU A 64 10.76 -3.12 -11.70
CA LEU A 64 11.75 -3.42 -12.73
C LEU A 64 13.08 -3.76 -12.07
N GLN A 65 13.35 -5.05 -11.92
CA GLN A 65 14.70 -5.55 -11.66
C GLN A 65 15.50 -5.38 -12.94
N LEU A 66 16.26 -4.29 -13.02
CA LEU A 66 17.21 -4.02 -14.10
C LEU A 66 18.54 -4.80 -13.95
N TRP A 67 18.52 -6.02 -13.37
CA TRP A 67 19.74 -6.80 -13.11
C TRP A 67 20.59 -7.03 -14.37
N SER A 68 21.91 -6.88 -14.26
CA SER A 68 22.89 -7.99 -14.08
C SER A 68 24.32 -7.45 -14.12
#